data_AF-A0A354ZFE0-F1
#
_entry.id   AF-A0A354ZFE0-F1
#
_cell.length_a   1.000
_cell.length_b   1.000
_cell.length_c   1.000
_cell.angle_alpha   90.00
_cell.angle_beta   90.00
_cell.angle_gamma   90.00
#
_symmetry.space_group_name_H-M   'P 1'
#
loop_
_entity.id
_entity.type
_entity.pdbx_description
1 polymer ?
#
loop_
_entity_poly.entity_id
_entity_poly.type
_entity_poly.pdbx_seq_one_letter_code
_entity_poly.pdbx_strand_id
1 'polypeptide(L)' 'LNMHKVNLTVFDYNERGYRCYAKCGFKEEGRVREQRFYNGRYWDVIIMGITREEFAQSK' A
#
# COMPACT_ATOMS: atom_id res chain seq x y z
N LEU A 1 18.76 9.92 6.65
CA LEU A 1 17.35 10.36 6.49
C LEU A 1 16.59 10.08 7.79
N ASN A 2 15.91 11.08 8.37
CA ASN A 2 15.11 10.96 9.59
C ASN A 2 13.60 10.91 9.27
N MET A 3 13.17 9.95 8.45
CA MET A 3 11.78 9.87 7.98
C MET A 3 10.83 9.39 9.09
N HIS A 4 9.67 10.04 9.21
CA HIS A 4 8.63 9.65 10.17
C HIS A 4 7.71 8.55 9.60
N LYS A 5 7.50 8.53 8.27
CA LYS A 5 6.58 7.63 7.58
C LYS A 5 7.07 7.32 6.17
N VAL A 6 6.73 6.14 5.67
CA VAL A 6 6.88 5.75 4.26
C VAL A 6 5.52 5.34 3.73
N ASN A 7 5.21 5.75 2.50
CA ASN A 7 4.00 5.36 1.78
C ASN A 7 4.34 4.70 0.45
N LEU A 8 3.42 3.86 -0.02
CA LEU A 8 3.46 3.21 -1.32
C LEU A 8 2.05 3.10 -1.89
N THR A 9 1.97 2.77 -3.17
CA THR A 9 0.72 2.43 -3.83
C THR A 9 0.81 1.02 -4.40
N VAL A 10 -0.31 0.30 -4.36
CA VAL A 10 -0.47 -1.01 -4.99
C VAL A 10 -1.81 -1.05 -5.72
N PHE A 11 -1.83 -1.62 -6.92
CA PHE A 11 -3.09 -1.82 -7.62
C PHE A 11 -3.86 -2.98 -6.98
N ASP A 12 -5.17 -2.87 -6.89
CA ASP A 12 -6.06 -3.89 -6.32
C ASP A 12 -5.94 -5.28 -6.98
N TYR A 13 -5.59 -5.37 -8.26
CA TYR A 13 -5.28 -6.65 -8.92
C TYR A 13 -4.04 -7.35 -8.37
N ASN A 14 -3.11 -6.60 -7.75
CA ASN A 14 -1.87 -7.15 -7.23
C ASN A 14 -2.04 -7.56 -5.76
N GLU A 15 -2.92 -8.51 -5.52
CA GLU A 15 -3.23 -9.03 -4.18
C GLU A 15 -1.97 -9.58 -3.49
N ARG A 16 -1.06 -10.19 -4.24
CA ARG A 16 0.24 -10.67 -3.72
C ARG A 16 1.10 -9.52 -3.21
N GLY A 17 1.17 -8.42 -3.94
CA GLY A 17 1.86 -7.20 -3.52
C GLY A 17 1.24 -6.62 -2.26
N TYR A 18 -0.09 -6.48 -2.22
CA TYR A 18 -0.82 -6.00 -1.05
C TYR A 18 -0.52 -6.83 0.20
N ARG A 19 -0.63 -8.17 0.11
CA ARG A 19 -0.34 -9.09 1.21
C ARG A 19 1.12 -9.03 1.65
N CYS A 20 2.05 -8.85 0.71
CA CYS A 20 3.47 -8.66 1.02
C CYS A 20 3.68 -7.41 1.88
N TYR A 21 3.15 -6.26 1.45
CA TYR A 21 3.29 -5.01 2.21
C TYR A 21 2.59 -5.07 3.57
N ALA A 22 1.39 -5.66 3.63
CA ALA A 22 0.68 -5.88 4.89
C ALA A 22 1.51 -6.72 5.88
N LYS A 23 2.17 -7.79 5.39
CA LYS A 23 3.07 -8.62 6.21
C LYS A 23 4.31 -7.84 6.70
N CYS A 24 4.77 -6.86 5.93
CA CYS A 24 5.85 -5.94 6.34
C CYS A 24 5.38 -4.84 7.31
N GLY A 25 4.12 -4.85 7.76
CA GLY A 25 3.57 -3.89 8.72
C GLY A 25 2.93 -2.66 8.09
N PHE A 26 2.86 -2.57 6.75
CA PHE A 26 2.13 -1.48 6.10
C PHE A 26 0.62 -1.65 6.31
N LYS A 27 -0.08 -0.53 6.46
CA LYS A 27 -1.54 -0.48 6.62
C LYS A 27 -2.18 0.28 5.45
N GLU A 28 -3.38 -0.12 5.07
CA GLU A 28 -4.18 0.60 4.06
C GLU A 28 -4.66 1.93 4.65
N GLU A 29 -4.36 3.03 3.95
CA GLU A 29 -4.72 4.39 4.37
C GLU A 29 -5.82 4.99 3.49
N GLY A 30 -6.04 4.41 2.32
CA GLY A 30 -7.07 4.86 1.40
C GLY A 30 -7.07 4.10 0.08
N ARG A 31 -8.14 4.29 -0.68
CA ARG A 31 -8.35 3.67 -1.98
C ARG A 31 -8.91 4.68 -2.96
N VAL A 32 -8.24 4.84 -4.08
CA VAL A 32 -8.68 5.68 -5.19
C VAL A 32 -9.33 4.78 -6.23
N ARG A 33 -10.64 4.94 -6.41
CA ARG A 33 -11.43 4.09 -7.31
C ARG A 33 -11.16 4.43 -8.76
N GLU A 34 -11.13 3.40 -9.60
CA GLU A 34 -11.01 3.52 -11.06
C GLU A 34 -9.82 4.37 -11.56
N GLN A 35 -8.72 4.38 -10.80
CA GLN A 35 -7.58 5.26 -11.06
C GLN A 35 -6.74 4.87 -12.29
N ARG A 36 -6.71 3.57 -12.65
CA ARG A 36 -5.88 3.08 -13.78
C ARG A 36 -6.65 2.15 -14.70
N PHE A 37 -6.69 2.50 -15.99
CA PHE A 37 -7.14 1.58 -17.03
C PHE A 37 -6.02 0.61 -17.43
N TYR A 38 -6.26 -0.69 -17.29
CA TYR A 38 -5.32 -1.75 -17.67
C TYR A 38 -6.06 -3.06 -17.96
N ASN A 39 -5.67 -3.78 -19.00
CA ASN A 39 -6.34 -5.02 -19.44
C ASN A 39 -7.87 -4.88 -19.59
N GLY A 40 -8.34 -3.80 -20.21
CA GLY A 40 -9.75 -3.62 -20.57
C GLY A 40 -10.67 -3.21 -19.42
N ARG A 41 -10.14 -2.91 -18.23
CA ARG A 41 -10.94 -2.41 -17.09
C ARG A 41 -10.19 -1.35 -16.30
N TYR A 42 -10.95 -0.57 -15.55
CA TYR A 42 -10.39 0.31 -14.53
C TYR A 42 -10.09 -0.48 -13.26
N TRP A 43 -8.98 -0.12 -12.62
CA TRP A 43 -8.47 -0.73 -11.40
C TRP A 43 -8.28 0.34 -10.33
N ASP A 44 -8.51 -0.06 -9.09
CA ASP A 44 -8.32 0.81 -7.95
C ASP A 44 -6.83 0.88 -7.59
N VAL A 45 -6.42 2.03 -7.06
CA VAL A 45 -5.11 2.21 -6.43
C VAL A 45 -5.30 2.26 -4.93
N ILE A 46 -4.65 1.33 -4.23
CA ILE A 46 -4.63 1.25 -2.78
C ILE A 46 -3.38 1.99 -2.30
N ILE A 47 -3.57 2.95 -1.40
CA ILE A 47 -2.49 3.67 -0.72
C ILE A 47 -2.22 2.96 0.59
N MET A 48 -0.96 2.60 0.81
CA MET A 48 -0.53 1.99 2.07
C MET A 48 0.60 2.79 2.70
N GLY A 49 0.64 2.82 4.02
CA GLY A 49 1.64 3.55 4.80
C GLY A 49 2.14 2.75 5.99
N ILE A 50 3.35 3.08 6.44
CA ILE A 50 3.91 2.61 7.71
C ILE A 50 4.68 3.76 8.37
N THR A 51 4.37 4.02 9.63
CA THR A 51 5.13 4.97 10.45
C THR A 51 6.39 4.30 11.02
N ARG A 52 7.36 5.12 11.43
CA ARG A 52 8.58 4.63 12.08
C ARG A 52 8.28 3.78 13.31
N GLU A 53 7.29 4.18 14.10
CA GLU A 53 6.92 3.48 15.34
C GLU A 53 6.32 2.10 15.04
N GLU A 54 5.40 2.04 14.07
CA GLU A 54 4.81 0.77 13.62
C GLU A 54 5.88 -0.18 13.06
N PHE A 55 6.80 0.33 12.26
CA PHE A 55 7.92 -0.47 11.76
C PHE A 55 8.81 -1.01 12.88
N ALA A 56 9.08 -0.19 13.91
CA ALA A 56 9.88 -0.62 15.06
C ALA A 56 9.20 -1.73 15.88
N GLN A 57 7.85 -1.75 15.92
CA GLN A 57 7.05 -2.76 16.60
C GLN A 57 6.83 -4.04 15.78
N SER A 58 7.03 -3.99 14.46
CA SER A 58 6.74 -5.10 13.53
C SER A 58 7.85 -6.19 13.50
N LYS A 59 8.68 -6.30 14.55
CA LYS A 59 9.79 -7.26 14.65
C LYS A 59 9.38 -8.58 15.28
#